data_AF-A0A2U0TLZ6-F1
#
_entry.id   AF-A0A2U0TLZ6-F1
#
_cell.length_a   1.000
_cell.length_b   1.000
_cell.length_c   1.000
_cell.angle_alpha   90.00
_cell.angle_beta   90.00
_cell.angle_gamma   90.00
#
_symmetry.space_group_name_H-M   'P 1'
#
loop_
_entity.id
_entity.type
_entity.pdbx_description
1 polymer ?
#
loop_
_entity_poly.entity_id
_entity_poly.type
_entity_poly.pdbx_seq_one_letter_code
_entity_poly.pdbx_strand_id
1 'polypeptide(L)'
;MNILSLKILPSPESNDNEVRILIDNEDFLGDDYLGLDPPVFFDQTNFDKNGELMIGRCSCGCEGCCDFPVTVKVNESRIIWTDENGLNLTFDKEDYLNTVEITKNDFSWEDANRKMERLTKNILRNSETKDKYKFQWASARINKNKITLSYSKNGEQKLFEFSWDGQTGEDIEMKAKHFLNNRLK
;
A
#
# COMPACT_ATOMS: atom_id res chain seq x y z
N MET A 1 -15.38 18.35 14.39
CA MET A 1 -14.34 17.69 13.60
C MET A 1 -14.68 16.23 13.57
N ASN A 2 -14.54 15.62 12.40
CA ASN A 2 -14.70 14.18 12.23
C ASN A 2 -13.49 13.46 12.80
N ILE A 3 -13.68 12.21 13.21
CA ILE A 3 -12.64 11.31 13.69
C ILE A 3 -12.34 10.30 12.58
N LEU A 4 -11.09 10.25 12.14
CA LEU A 4 -10.61 9.21 11.24
C LEU A 4 -10.27 7.95 12.05
N SER A 5 -10.62 6.80 11.52
CA SER A 5 -10.06 5.52 11.92
C SER A 5 -9.80 4.68 10.69
N LEU A 6 -8.73 3.89 10.71
CA LEU A 6 -8.36 3.00 9.61
C LEU A 6 -8.35 1.57 10.12
N LYS A 7 -8.97 0.65 9.39
CA LYS A 7 -8.94 -0.78 9.71
C LYS A 7 -8.39 -1.55 8.54
N ILE A 8 -7.46 -2.47 8.80
CA ILE A 8 -6.93 -3.36 7.78
C ILE A 8 -7.66 -4.70 7.89
N LEU A 9 -8.42 -5.05 6.85
CA LEU A 9 -9.20 -6.28 6.79
C LEU A 9 -8.71 -7.19 5.66
N PRO A 10 -8.87 -8.52 5.75
CA PRO A 10 -8.75 -9.39 4.59
C PRO A 10 -9.83 -9.04 3.55
N SER A 11 -9.46 -8.99 2.28
CA SER A 11 -10.39 -8.87 1.15
C SER A 11 -10.36 -10.17 0.34
N PRO A 12 -11.29 -11.11 0.58
CA PRO A 12 -11.32 -12.39 -0.13
C PRO A 12 -11.51 -12.25 -1.64
N GLU A 13 -12.25 -11.22 -2.06
CA GLU A 13 -12.61 -10.98 -3.47
C GLU A 13 -11.38 -10.67 -4.32
N SER A 14 -10.42 -9.94 -3.75
CA SER A 14 -9.15 -9.56 -4.39
C SER A 14 -7.95 -10.38 -3.91
N ASN A 15 -8.16 -11.37 -3.02
CA ASN A 15 -7.11 -12.21 -2.44
C ASN A 15 -5.93 -11.39 -1.85
N ASP A 16 -6.27 -10.26 -1.22
CA ASP A 16 -5.35 -9.33 -0.58
C ASP A 16 -5.94 -8.80 0.75
N ASN A 17 -5.42 -7.67 1.22
CA ASN A 17 -5.98 -6.93 2.35
C ASN A 17 -6.46 -5.58 1.84
N GLU A 18 -7.37 -4.95 2.58
CA GLU A 18 -7.88 -3.63 2.27
C GLU A 18 -7.83 -2.72 3.49
N VAL A 19 -7.52 -1.44 3.27
CA VAL A 19 -7.66 -0.39 4.26
C VAL A 19 -9.09 0.15 4.18
N ARG A 20 -9.91 -0.18 5.17
CA ARG A 20 -11.25 0.40 5.37
C ARG A 20 -11.15 1.71 6.12
N ILE A 21 -11.92 2.69 5.67
CA ILE A 21 -11.92 4.04 6.20
C ILE A 21 -13.18 4.23 7.02
N LEU A 22 -12.99 4.55 8.29
CA LEU A 22 -14.07 4.81 9.21
C LEU A 22 -14.07 6.30 9.56
N ILE A 23 -15.21 6.94 9.38
CA ILE A 23 -15.43 8.34 9.73
C ILE A 23 -16.47 8.35 10.84
N ASP A 24 -16.08 8.85 12.00
CA ASP A 24 -16.92 8.85 13.21
C ASP A 24 -17.44 7.44 13.57
N ASN A 25 -16.59 6.43 13.34
CA ASN A 25 -16.82 4.98 13.51
C ASN A 25 -17.76 4.32 12.48
N GLU A 26 -18.19 5.03 11.44
CA GLU A 26 -18.99 4.47 10.35
C GLU A 26 -18.11 4.15 9.14
N ASP A 27 -18.30 2.99 8.51
CA ASP A 27 -17.58 2.64 7.29
C ASP A 27 -17.99 3.58 6.15
N PHE A 28 -17.04 4.42 5.74
CA PHE A 28 -17.27 5.48 4.78
C PHE A 28 -17.36 4.97 3.35
N LEU A 29 -16.71 3.85 3.04
CA LEU A 29 -16.72 3.27 1.70
C LEU A 29 -18.00 2.44 1.45
N GLY A 30 -18.64 1.96 2.52
CA GLY A 30 -19.84 1.14 2.46
C GLY A 30 -19.65 -0.12 1.61
N ASP A 31 -20.72 -0.57 0.97
CA ASP A 31 -20.72 -1.75 0.09
C ASP A 31 -20.38 -1.39 -1.38
N ASP A 32 -20.31 -0.10 -1.70
CA ASP A 32 -20.10 0.39 -3.07
C ASP A 32 -18.63 0.32 -3.50
N TYR A 33 -17.71 0.41 -2.54
CA TYR A 33 -16.26 0.48 -2.78
C TYR A 33 -15.48 -0.49 -1.88
N LEU A 34 -14.38 -1.01 -2.43
CA LEU A 34 -13.35 -1.72 -1.70
C LEU A 34 -12.28 -0.73 -1.21
N GLY A 35 -11.63 -1.06 -0.11
CA GLY A 35 -10.42 -0.36 0.33
C GLY A 35 -9.22 -0.71 -0.55
N LEU A 36 -8.17 0.10 -0.43
CA LEU A 36 -6.90 -0.12 -1.12
C LEU A 36 -6.00 -1.09 -0.36
N ASP A 37 -5.14 -1.82 -1.09
CA ASP A 37 -4.07 -2.64 -0.47
C ASP A 37 -3.20 -1.76 0.45
N PRO A 38 -2.90 -2.14 1.71
CA PRO A 38 -2.25 -1.23 2.65
C PRO A 38 -0.91 -0.64 2.15
N PRO A 39 0.02 -1.41 1.55
CA PRO A 39 1.18 -0.85 0.87
C PRO A 39 0.86 0.21 -0.18
N VAL A 40 -0.20 0.05 -0.97
CA VAL A 40 -0.62 1.02 -1.99
C VAL A 40 -1.19 2.27 -1.33
N PHE A 41 -2.07 2.09 -0.34
CA PHE A 41 -2.67 3.18 0.42
C PHE A 41 -1.61 4.07 1.08
N PHE A 42 -0.67 3.47 1.81
CA PHE A 42 0.34 4.19 2.61
C PHE A 42 1.57 4.69 1.84
N ASP A 43 1.74 4.28 0.57
CA ASP A 43 2.77 4.82 -0.33
C ASP A 43 2.38 6.19 -0.91
N GLN A 44 1.11 6.60 -0.79
CA GLN A 44 0.64 7.92 -1.22
C GLN A 44 1.26 9.05 -0.39
N THR A 45 1.47 10.21 -1.00
CA THR A 45 2.20 11.34 -0.38
C THR A 45 1.32 12.46 0.16
N ASN A 46 0.02 12.41 -0.10
CA ASN A 46 -0.89 13.55 0.11
C ASN A 46 -1.68 13.44 1.42
N PHE A 47 -1.22 12.65 2.39
CA PHE A 47 -1.81 12.61 3.73
C PHE A 47 -1.63 13.92 4.50
N ASP A 48 -0.52 14.63 4.29
CA ASP A 48 -0.15 15.87 4.98
C ASP A 48 0.04 17.06 4.04
N LYS A 49 -0.36 16.92 2.77
CA LYS A 49 -0.17 17.93 1.71
C LYS A 49 -1.43 18.09 0.87
N ASN A 50 -1.58 19.29 0.31
CA ASN A 50 -2.63 19.55 -0.67
C ASN A 50 -2.48 18.63 -1.89
N GLY A 51 -3.56 17.99 -2.31
CA GLY A 51 -3.53 17.12 -3.48
C GLY A 51 -4.65 16.09 -3.45
N GLU A 52 -4.58 15.12 -4.36
CA GLU A 52 -5.52 14.01 -4.41
C GLU A 52 -5.02 12.85 -3.56
N LEU A 53 -5.93 12.22 -2.81
CA LEU A 53 -5.68 10.99 -2.06
C LEU A 53 -6.71 9.95 -2.48
N MET A 54 -6.22 8.81 -2.96
CA MET A 54 -7.08 7.69 -3.30
C MET A 54 -7.45 6.93 -2.03
N ILE A 55 -8.75 6.74 -1.82
CA ILE A 55 -9.26 6.18 -0.56
C ILE A 55 -10.09 4.91 -0.75
N GLY A 56 -10.54 4.63 -1.97
CA GLY A 56 -11.21 3.39 -2.34
C GLY A 56 -10.98 3.02 -3.80
N ARG A 57 -11.28 1.78 -4.15
CA ARG A 57 -11.30 1.24 -5.52
C ARG A 57 -12.64 0.59 -5.80
N CYS A 58 -13.00 0.43 -7.07
CA CYS A 58 -14.26 -0.22 -7.41
C CYS A 58 -14.29 -1.68 -6.94
N SER A 59 -15.49 -2.12 -6.55
CA SER A 59 -15.82 -3.51 -6.20
C SER A 59 -15.60 -4.51 -7.33
N CYS A 60 -15.42 -4.05 -8.58
CA CYS A 60 -15.05 -4.93 -9.69
C CYS A 60 -13.60 -5.48 -9.58
N GLY A 61 -12.78 -4.92 -8.68
CA GLY A 61 -11.41 -5.36 -8.44
C GLY A 61 -10.38 -4.91 -9.50
N CYS A 62 -10.80 -4.13 -10.50
CA CYS A 62 -9.90 -3.54 -11.48
C CYS A 62 -9.33 -2.20 -10.96
N GLU A 63 -8.01 -2.13 -10.76
CA GLU A 63 -7.31 -0.88 -10.46
C GLU A 63 -7.52 0.14 -11.61
N GLY A 64 -7.92 1.38 -11.27
CA GLY A 64 -8.20 2.43 -12.26
C GLY A 64 -9.63 2.41 -12.84
N CYS A 65 -10.50 1.52 -12.34
CA CYS A 65 -11.92 1.52 -12.66
C CYS A 65 -12.69 2.09 -11.49
N CYS A 66 -13.36 3.24 -11.67
CA CYS A 66 -14.20 3.89 -10.65
C CYS A 66 -13.55 3.94 -9.25
N ASP A 67 -12.29 4.39 -9.19
CA ASP A 67 -11.65 4.62 -7.90
C ASP A 67 -12.30 5.81 -7.18
N PHE A 68 -12.17 5.86 -5.85
CA PHE A 68 -12.73 6.92 -5.01
C PHE A 68 -11.61 7.85 -4.52
N PRO A 69 -11.32 8.94 -5.25
CA PRO A 69 -10.38 9.95 -4.80
C PRO A 69 -11.08 10.99 -3.92
N VAL A 70 -10.33 11.56 -2.98
CA VAL A 70 -10.68 12.80 -2.28
C VAL A 70 -9.59 13.85 -2.52
N THR A 71 -10.00 15.11 -2.61
CA THR A 71 -9.07 16.24 -2.57
C THR A 71 -8.77 16.58 -1.12
N VAL A 72 -7.51 16.43 -0.73
CA VAL A 72 -6.96 16.82 0.56
C VAL A 72 -6.57 18.30 0.51
N LYS A 73 -7.06 19.06 1.49
CA LYS A 73 -6.63 20.42 1.79
C LYS A 73 -6.08 20.50 3.20
N VAL A 74 -4.92 21.10 3.34
CA VAL A 74 -4.15 21.15 4.58
C VAL A 74 -3.98 22.59 5.01
N ASN A 75 -4.46 22.87 6.22
CA ASN A 75 -4.24 24.15 6.88
C ASN A 75 -3.36 23.93 8.13
N GLU A 76 -3.19 24.95 8.96
CA GLU A 76 -2.31 24.89 10.14
C GLU A 76 -2.71 23.77 11.11
N SER A 77 -4.00 23.64 11.43
CA SER A 77 -4.53 22.69 12.43
C SER A 77 -5.53 21.67 11.87
N ARG A 78 -5.77 21.67 10.56
CA ARG A 78 -6.85 20.85 9.96
C ARG A 78 -6.43 20.17 8.67
N ILE A 79 -6.98 18.98 8.48
CA ILE A 79 -7.04 18.27 7.20
C ILE A 79 -8.50 18.27 6.76
N ILE A 80 -8.76 18.64 5.51
CA ILE A 80 -10.11 18.69 4.94
C ILE A 80 -10.13 17.80 3.70
N TRP A 81 -11.08 16.87 3.66
CA TRP A 81 -11.36 16.06 2.47
C TRP A 81 -12.59 16.63 1.75
N THR A 82 -12.45 16.87 0.45
CA THR A 82 -13.54 17.31 -0.42
C THR A 82 -13.60 16.52 -1.71
N ASP A 83 -14.77 16.41 -2.31
CA ASP A 83 -14.95 15.88 -3.66
C ASP A 83 -15.87 16.79 -4.51
N GLU A 84 -16.17 16.38 -5.74
CA GLU A 84 -17.08 17.09 -6.64
C GLU A 84 -18.57 16.90 -6.31
N ASN A 85 -18.90 15.91 -5.48
CA ASN A 85 -20.28 15.55 -5.10
C ASN A 85 -20.73 16.25 -3.80
N GLY A 86 -19.89 17.09 -3.22
CA GLY A 86 -20.21 17.90 -2.05
C GLY A 86 -19.71 17.31 -0.72
N LEU A 87 -18.87 16.27 -0.75
CA LEU A 87 -18.15 15.80 0.42
C LEU A 87 -17.34 16.95 1.04
N ASN A 88 -17.42 17.06 2.37
CA ASN A 88 -16.64 18.03 3.12
C ASN A 88 -16.41 17.53 4.56
N LEU A 89 -15.39 16.69 4.73
CA LEU A 89 -14.99 16.16 6.03
C LEU A 89 -13.83 16.96 6.57
N THR A 90 -13.86 17.30 7.85
CA THR A 90 -12.82 18.11 8.49
C THR A 90 -12.29 17.41 9.73
N PHE A 91 -10.99 17.12 9.72
CA PHE A 91 -10.28 16.42 10.78
C PHE A 91 -9.38 17.39 11.55
N ASP A 92 -9.12 17.04 12.82
CA ASP A 92 -7.93 17.54 13.48
C ASP A 92 -6.68 17.02 12.77
N LYS A 93 -5.71 17.90 12.52
CA LYS A 93 -4.51 17.50 11.79
C LYS A 93 -3.62 16.55 12.60
N GLU A 94 -3.47 16.77 13.90
CA GLU A 94 -2.62 15.94 14.74
C GLU A 94 -3.22 14.54 14.88
N ASP A 95 -4.51 14.45 15.22
CA ASP A 95 -5.19 13.15 15.37
C ASP A 95 -5.23 12.37 14.05
N TYR A 96 -5.49 13.05 12.93
CA TYR A 96 -5.48 12.45 11.59
C TYR A 96 -4.11 11.84 11.26
N LEU A 97 -3.05 12.63 11.40
CA LEU A 97 -1.70 12.18 11.04
C LEU A 97 -1.20 11.10 11.99
N ASN A 98 -1.53 11.19 13.28
CA ASN A 98 -1.23 10.15 14.25
C ASN A 98 -1.94 8.84 13.90
N THR A 99 -3.21 8.89 13.50
CA THR A 99 -3.97 7.72 13.05
C THR A 99 -3.34 7.06 11.82
N VAL A 100 -2.97 7.86 10.82
CA VAL A 100 -2.28 7.37 9.61
C VAL A 100 -0.95 6.72 9.98
N GLU A 101 -0.13 7.37 10.81
CA GLU A 101 1.19 6.87 11.17
C GLU A 101 1.13 5.60 12.03
N ILE A 102 0.24 5.54 13.02
CA ILE A 102 0.02 4.33 13.84
C ILE A 102 -0.39 3.17 12.94
N THR A 103 -1.38 3.38 12.07
CA THR A 103 -1.89 2.30 11.21
C THR A 103 -0.86 1.86 10.17
N LYS A 104 -0.09 2.80 9.60
CA LYS A 104 0.98 2.52 8.63
C LYS A 104 2.07 1.62 9.21
N ASN A 105 2.35 1.75 10.51
CA ASN A 105 3.37 0.97 11.21
C ASN A 105 2.79 -0.27 11.92
N ASP A 106 1.48 -0.51 11.82
CA ASP A 106 0.86 -1.75 12.28
C ASP A 106 1.04 -2.84 11.21
N PHE A 107 1.76 -3.90 11.57
CA PHE A 107 1.99 -5.08 10.74
C PHE A 107 1.34 -6.34 11.33
N SER A 108 0.49 -6.20 12.35
CA SER A 108 -0.15 -7.34 13.04
C SER A 108 -1.11 -8.13 12.14
N TRP A 109 -1.59 -7.51 11.06
CA TRP A 109 -2.46 -8.10 10.06
C TRP A 109 -1.70 -8.94 9.00
N GLU A 110 -0.38 -8.82 8.91
CA GLU A 110 0.41 -9.51 7.89
C GLU A 110 0.49 -11.02 8.17
N ASP A 111 0.13 -11.82 7.18
CA ASP A 111 0.54 -13.22 7.16
C ASP A 111 2.05 -13.35 6.83
N ALA A 112 2.55 -14.59 6.85
CA ALA A 112 3.96 -14.85 6.54
C ALA A 112 4.37 -14.31 5.16
N ASN A 113 3.51 -14.46 4.14
CA ASN A 113 3.80 -14.01 2.78
C ASN A 113 3.88 -12.48 2.70
N ARG A 114 2.91 -11.78 3.28
CA ARG A 114 2.85 -10.30 3.33
C ARG A 114 4.05 -9.71 4.07
N LYS A 115 4.43 -10.32 5.20
CA LYS A 115 5.64 -9.95 5.93
C LYS A 115 6.88 -10.07 5.04
N MET A 116 7.02 -11.16 4.27
CA MET A 116 8.17 -11.33 3.37
C MET A 116 8.15 -10.37 2.19
N GLU A 117 6.98 -10.06 1.63
CA GLU A 117 6.80 -9.04 0.59
C GLU A 117 7.31 -7.69 1.08
N ARG A 118 6.90 -7.27 2.29
CA ARG A 118 7.35 -6.01 2.90
C ARG A 118 8.85 -5.97 3.16
N LEU A 119 9.41 -7.02 3.77
CA LEU A 119 10.86 -7.10 4.03
C LEU A 119 11.67 -7.02 2.73
N THR A 120 11.23 -7.72 1.71
CA THR A 120 11.87 -7.69 0.38
C THR A 120 11.77 -6.31 -0.26
N LYS A 121 10.58 -5.69 -0.25
CA LYS A 121 10.34 -4.33 -0.76
C LYS A 121 11.24 -3.32 -0.08
N ASN A 122 11.39 -3.38 1.24
CA ASN A 122 12.25 -2.45 2.00
C ASN A 122 13.72 -2.49 1.55
N ILE A 123 14.22 -3.67 1.18
CA ILE A 123 15.59 -3.84 0.68
C ILE A 123 15.73 -3.37 -0.78
N LEU A 124 14.73 -3.63 -1.62
CA LEU A 124 14.80 -3.44 -3.06
C LEU A 124 14.16 -2.15 -3.59
N ARG A 125 13.46 -1.36 -2.76
CA ARG A 125 12.65 -0.19 -3.18
C ARG A 125 13.34 0.80 -4.11
N ASN A 126 14.65 1.00 -3.94
CA ASN A 126 15.45 1.95 -4.73
C ASN A 126 16.42 1.25 -5.68
N SER A 127 16.24 -0.07 -5.87
CA SER A 127 17.12 -0.87 -6.72
C SER A 127 16.73 -0.72 -8.19
N GLU A 128 17.75 -0.83 -9.04
CA GLU A 128 17.64 -0.73 -10.48
C GLU A 128 18.54 -1.81 -11.10
N THR A 129 18.07 -2.46 -12.17
CA THR A 129 18.87 -3.40 -12.94
C THR A 129 19.92 -2.66 -13.79
N LYS A 130 20.95 -3.36 -14.29
CA LYS A 130 21.98 -2.79 -15.20
C LYS A 130 21.40 -2.03 -16.40
N ASP A 131 20.30 -2.55 -16.94
CA ASP A 131 19.58 -2.03 -18.09
C ASP A 131 18.46 -1.05 -17.73
N LYS A 132 18.46 -0.51 -16.50
CA LYS A 132 17.62 0.60 -16.04
C LYS A 132 16.15 0.27 -15.79
N TYR A 133 15.81 -0.99 -15.49
CA TYR A 133 14.49 -1.31 -14.95
C TYR A 133 14.48 -1.03 -13.46
N LYS A 134 13.43 -0.36 -12.98
CA LYS A 134 13.26 0.03 -11.58
C LYS A 134 12.36 -0.95 -10.87
N PHE A 135 12.67 -1.26 -9.62
CA PHE A 135 11.82 -2.12 -8.81
C PHE A 135 10.41 -1.55 -8.71
N GLN A 136 9.40 -2.42 -8.86
CA GLN A 136 7.99 -2.06 -8.79
C GLN A 136 7.32 -2.75 -7.59
N TRP A 137 7.38 -4.08 -7.53
CA TRP A 137 6.73 -4.85 -6.48
C TRP A 137 7.43 -6.20 -6.23
N ALA A 138 7.14 -6.79 -5.08
CA ALA A 138 7.54 -8.16 -4.71
C ALA A 138 6.29 -8.94 -4.29
N SER A 139 6.20 -10.22 -4.67
CA SER A 139 5.10 -11.10 -4.28
C SER A 139 5.59 -12.47 -3.82
N ALA A 140 5.14 -12.89 -2.64
CA ALA A 140 5.34 -14.23 -2.08
C ALA A 140 4.13 -15.16 -2.33
N ARG A 141 3.04 -14.61 -2.89
CA ARG A 141 1.74 -15.29 -3.01
C ARG A 141 1.57 -16.07 -4.32
N ILE A 142 2.38 -15.77 -5.35
CA ILE A 142 2.29 -16.42 -6.66
C ILE A 142 2.75 -17.88 -6.59
N ASN A 143 3.88 -18.14 -5.92
CA ASN A 143 4.50 -19.46 -5.85
C ASN A 143 5.00 -19.74 -4.43
N LYS A 144 4.70 -20.94 -3.93
CA LYS A 144 5.16 -21.37 -2.60
C LYS A 144 6.69 -21.30 -2.51
N ASN A 145 7.20 -20.74 -1.41
CA ASN A 145 8.63 -20.63 -1.09
C ASN A 145 9.45 -19.87 -2.15
N LYS A 146 8.80 -18.98 -2.92
CA LYS A 146 9.46 -18.08 -3.86
C LYS A 146 8.99 -16.66 -3.67
N ILE A 147 9.89 -15.72 -3.92
CA ILE A 147 9.55 -14.31 -4.12
C ILE A 147 9.69 -13.99 -5.59
N THR A 148 8.59 -13.53 -6.19
CA THR A 148 8.58 -12.94 -7.53
C THR A 148 8.80 -11.44 -7.40
N LEU A 149 9.70 -10.89 -8.20
CA LEU A 149 10.02 -9.47 -8.23
C LEU A 149 9.65 -8.91 -9.60
N SER A 150 8.99 -7.76 -9.63
CA SER A 150 8.78 -6.99 -10.86
C SER A 150 9.70 -5.79 -10.89
N TYR A 151 10.35 -5.63 -12.05
CA TYR A 151 11.06 -4.42 -12.43
C TYR A 151 10.47 -3.90 -13.73
N SER A 152 10.25 -2.59 -13.83
CA SER A 152 9.63 -1.98 -15.01
C SER A 152 10.47 -0.86 -15.62
N LYS A 153 10.34 -0.68 -16.93
CA LYS A 153 10.97 0.39 -17.71
C LYS A 153 10.14 0.66 -18.95
N ASN A 154 9.72 1.91 -19.16
CA ASN A 154 9.01 2.35 -20.37
C ASN A 154 7.79 1.46 -20.75
N GLY A 155 7.04 1.00 -19.75
CA GLY A 155 5.88 0.11 -19.95
C GLY A 155 6.22 -1.37 -20.11
N GLU A 156 7.50 -1.73 -20.23
CA GLU A 156 7.95 -3.12 -20.21
C GLU A 156 8.19 -3.61 -18.79
N GLN A 157 7.92 -4.89 -18.55
CA GLN A 157 8.13 -5.55 -17.27
C GLN A 157 9.12 -6.70 -17.40
N LYS A 158 10.02 -6.83 -16.41
CA LYS A 158 10.88 -7.98 -16.19
C LYS A 158 10.59 -8.60 -14.85
N LEU A 159 10.37 -9.90 -14.86
CA LEU A 159 10.17 -10.69 -13.67
C LEU A 159 11.45 -11.43 -13.29
N PHE A 160 11.75 -11.41 -11.99
CA PHE A 160 12.82 -12.20 -11.40
C PHE A 160 12.26 -13.03 -10.26
N GLU A 161 12.98 -14.08 -9.90
CA GLU A 161 12.58 -14.95 -8.81
C GLU A 161 13.79 -15.31 -7.95
N PHE A 162 13.56 -15.44 -6.65
CA PHE A 162 14.47 -16.16 -5.76
C PHE A 162 13.68 -16.99 -4.76
N SER A 163 14.26 -18.13 -4.37
CA SER A 163 13.67 -19.02 -3.37
C SER A 163 13.98 -18.53 -1.95
N TRP A 164 13.07 -18.84 -1.03
CA TRP A 164 13.25 -18.64 0.41
C TRP A 164 12.80 -19.87 1.20
N ASP A 165 13.16 -19.93 2.47
CA ASP A 165 12.89 -21.08 3.35
C ASP A 165 11.41 -21.29 3.71
N GLY A 166 10.55 -20.29 3.49
CA GLY A 166 9.14 -20.32 3.84
C GLY A 166 8.85 -20.07 5.33
N GLN A 167 9.85 -19.68 6.12
CA GLN A 167 9.79 -19.66 7.58
C GLN A 167 10.34 -18.37 8.20
N THR A 168 11.50 -17.87 7.75
CA THR A 168 12.25 -16.83 8.48
C THR A 168 12.39 -15.53 7.69
N GLY A 169 12.33 -14.42 8.41
CA GLY A 169 12.60 -13.10 7.83
C GLY A 169 14.08 -12.94 7.48
N GLU A 170 14.97 -13.56 8.27
CA GLU A 170 16.42 -13.51 8.09
C GLU A 170 16.87 -14.11 6.76
N ASP A 171 16.30 -15.26 6.35
CA ASP A 171 16.61 -15.84 5.04
C ASP A 171 16.17 -14.90 3.93
N ILE A 172 14.96 -14.33 4.00
CA ILE A 172 14.47 -13.36 3.02
C ILE A 172 15.40 -12.15 2.90
N GLU A 173 15.81 -11.57 4.02
CA GLU A 173 16.72 -10.43 3.97
C GLU A 173 18.06 -10.79 3.32
N MET A 174 18.61 -11.95 3.68
CA MET A 174 19.86 -12.45 3.10
C MET A 174 19.72 -12.68 1.60
N LYS A 175 18.63 -13.34 1.14
CA LYS A 175 18.38 -13.62 -0.28
C LYS A 175 18.14 -12.33 -1.07
N ALA A 176 17.36 -11.40 -0.54
CA ALA A 176 17.11 -10.11 -1.18
C ALA A 176 18.42 -9.27 -1.29
N LYS A 177 19.24 -9.22 -0.23
CA LYS A 177 20.57 -8.57 -0.27
C LYS A 177 21.51 -9.26 -1.26
N HIS A 178 21.49 -10.60 -1.32
CA HIS A 178 22.27 -11.35 -2.29
C HIS A 178 21.83 -11.06 -3.73
N PHE A 179 20.52 -11.01 -3.99
CA PHE A 179 19.97 -10.63 -5.29
C PHE A 179 20.40 -9.20 -5.69
N LEU A 180 20.24 -8.24 -4.78
CA LEU A 180 20.66 -6.84 -4.99
C LEU A 180 22.14 -6.72 -5.38
N ASN A 181 23.01 -7.46 -4.70
CA ASN A 181 24.46 -7.34 -4.89
C ASN A 181 25.02 -8.12 -6.08
N ASN A 182 24.38 -9.22 -6.49
CA ASN A 182 24.95 -10.12 -7.50
C ASN A 182 24.16 -10.18 -8.81
N ARG A 183 22.89 -9.77 -8.82
CA ARG A 183 22.03 -9.81 -10.02
C ARG A 183 21.68 -8.44 -10.58
N LEU A 184 21.65 -7.41 -9.75
CA LEU A 184 21.33 -6.05 -10.18
C LEU A 184 22.57 -5.20 -10.47
N LYS A 185 23.65 -5.41 -9.69
CA LYS A 185 24.98 -4.79 -9.90
C LYS A 185 25.83 -5.55 -10.89
#